data_AF-A0A954Z121-F1
#
_entry.id   AF-A0A954Z121-F1
#
_cell.length_a   1.000
_cell.length_b   1.000
_cell.length_c   1.000
_cell.angle_alpha   90.00
_cell.angle_beta   90.00
_cell.angle_gamma   90.00
#
_symmetry.space_group_name_H-M   'P 1'
#
loop_
_entity.id
_entity.type
_entity.pdbx_description
1 polymer ?
#
loop_
_entity_poly.entity_id
_entity_poly.type
_entity_poly.pdbx_seq_one_letter_code
_entity_poly.pdbx_strand_id
1 'polypeptide(L)'
;MKKKNSEFHSRRDVLRLGAAGAAAITGSVLAKTTQAYDCATTISQTQGPFWVDELLNRSDIRSDPSTSAIEAGLPLRLMINVAELQDGQCVPAADTWVDIWHCNALGAYSDVSGQGNPNNIGQKWLRGYQVTDA
;
A
#
# COMPACT_ATOMS: atom_id res chain seq x y z
N MET A 1 4.35 67.72 10.81
CA MET A 1 4.30 66.86 9.61
C MET A 1 3.89 65.45 10.05
N LYS A 2 2.63 65.07 9.81
CA LYS A 2 2.00 63.85 10.34
C LYS A 2 2.16 62.69 9.36
N LYS A 3 2.68 61.55 9.84
CA LYS A 3 2.75 60.26 9.11
C LYS A 3 1.32 59.77 8.84
N LYS A 4 1.01 59.46 7.58
CA LYS A 4 -0.26 58.82 7.17
C LYS A 4 -0.12 57.30 7.36
N ASN A 5 -1.00 56.73 8.19
CA ASN A 5 -1.17 55.29 8.32
C ASN A 5 -1.99 54.78 7.13
N SER A 6 -1.47 53.78 6.43
CA SER A 6 -2.13 53.06 5.34
C SER A 6 -3.03 51.98 5.95
N GLU A 7 -4.33 52.13 5.79
CA GLU A 7 -5.34 51.14 6.16
C GLU A 7 -5.28 49.93 5.21
N PHE A 8 -4.66 48.85 5.69
CA PHE A 8 -4.71 47.55 5.01
C PHE A 8 -6.12 46.96 5.18
N HIS A 9 -6.86 46.97 4.08
CA HIS A 9 -8.20 46.41 4.00
C HIS A 9 -8.15 44.90 4.26
N SER A 10 -8.90 44.48 5.28
CA SER A 10 -9.01 43.11 5.77
C SER A 10 -9.69 42.21 4.75
N ARG A 11 -9.31 40.92 4.73
CA ARG A 11 -9.75 39.88 3.79
C ARG A 11 -11.23 39.48 3.90
N ARG A 12 -12.09 40.36 4.42
CA ARG A 12 -13.51 40.09 4.73
C ARG A 12 -14.50 40.67 3.72
N ASP A 13 -14.04 41.34 2.67
CA ASP A 13 -14.93 42.02 1.70
C ASP A 13 -15.21 41.27 0.39
N VAL A 14 -14.86 39.99 0.26
CA VAL A 14 -15.14 39.23 -0.99
C VAL A 14 -16.55 38.61 -1.01
N LEU A 15 -17.41 38.90 -0.03
CA LEU A 15 -18.67 38.19 0.14
C LEU A 15 -19.92 39.00 -0.25
N ARG A 16 -19.88 39.80 -1.32
CA ARG A 16 -21.11 40.34 -1.97
C ARG A 16 -20.91 40.67 -3.45
N LEU A 17 -21.14 39.70 -4.35
CA LEU A 17 -21.89 39.91 -5.59
C LEU A 17 -22.10 38.59 -6.36
N GLY A 18 -23.34 38.33 -6.79
CA GLY A 18 -23.62 37.41 -7.89
C GLY A 18 -24.57 36.25 -7.58
N ALA A 19 -25.86 36.55 -7.36
CA ALA A 19 -26.93 35.58 -7.53
C ALA A 19 -27.35 35.55 -9.02
N ALA A 20 -27.24 34.39 -9.67
CA ALA A 20 -28.09 33.87 -10.76
C ALA A 20 -27.30 32.83 -11.58
N GLY A 21 -27.59 31.56 -11.35
CA GLY A 21 -26.98 30.47 -12.11
C GLY A 21 -27.34 29.11 -11.53
N ALA A 22 -28.63 28.76 -11.52
CA ALA A 22 -29.06 27.39 -11.29
C ALA A 22 -28.70 26.54 -12.52
N ALA A 23 -27.46 26.06 -12.58
CA ALA A 23 -27.07 24.99 -13.48
C ALA A 23 -27.29 23.67 -12.73
N ALA A 24 -28.27 22.88 -13.20
CA ALA A 24 -28.53 21.54 -12.72
C ALA A 24 -27.24 20.72 -12.80
N ILE A 25 -26.73 20.28 -11.64
CA ILE A 25 -25.67 19.27 -11.58
C ILE A 25 -26.35 17.96 -11.96
N THR A 26 -26.38 17.65 -13.25
CA THR A 26 -26.63 16.29 -13.73
C THR A 26 -25.61 15.39 -13.04
N GLY A 27 -26.11 14.56 -12.12
CA GLY A 27 -25.31 13.58 -11.41
C GLY A 27 -24.54 12.76 -12.42
N SER A 28 -23.23 12.98 -12.45
CA SER A 28 -22.31 12.11 -13.17
C SER A 28 -22.30 10.82 -12.38
N VAL A 29 -23.05 9.83 -12.83
CA VAL A 29 -22.85 8.45 -12.41
C VAL A 29 -21.41 8.15 -12.78
N LEU A 30 -20.52 8.11 -11.79
CA LEU A 30 -19.21 7.51 -11.94
C LEU A 30 -19.49 6.05 -12.29
N ALA A 31 -19.52 5.74 -13.57
CA ALA A 31 -19.48 4.37 -14.03
C ALA A 31 -18.18 3.80 -13.46
N LYS A 32 -18.28 3.01 -12.38
CA LYS A 32 -17.19 2.14 -11.95
C LYS A 32 -16.90 1.28 -13.17
N THR A 33 -15.80 1.58 -13.86
CA THR A 33 -15.30 0.69 -14.89
C THR A 33 -14.95 -0.61 -14.17
N THR A 34 -15.84 -1.60 -14.25
CA THR A 34 -15.51 -2.95 -13.86
C THR A 34 -14.46 -3.39 -14.85
N GLN A 35 -13.19 -3.28 -14.46
CA GLN A 35 -12.11 -3.91 -15.17
C GLN A 35 -12.45 -5.40 -15.16
N ALA A 36 -12.93 -5.92 -16.29
CA ALA A 36 -13.12 -7.35 -16.43
C ALA A 36 -11.73 -7.96 -16.46
N TYR A 37 -11.28 -8.44 -15.30
CA TYR A 37 -10.10 -9.28 -15.22
C TYR A 37 -10.44 -10.58 -15.93
N ASP A 38 -9.57 -11.03 -16.84
CA ASP A 38 -9.64 -12.40 -17.32
C ASP A 38 -9.40 -13.30 -16.10
N CYS A 39 -10.47 -13.91 -15.60
CA CYS A 39 -10.48 -14.54 -14.29
C CYS A 39 -9.97 -15.98 -14.41
N ALA A 40 -8.65 -16.12 -14.42
CA ALA A 40 -7.98 -17.41 -14.36
C ALA A 40 -7.49 -17.70 -12.93
N THR A 41 -7.54 -18.97 -12.53
CA THR A 41 -6.97 -19.39 -11.25
C THR A 41 -5.46 -19.21 -11.27
N THR A 42 -4.91 -18.57 -10.24
CA THR A 42 -3.46 -18.47 -10.05
C THR A 42 -2.87 -19.85 -9.76
N ILE A 43 -1.73 -20.17 -10.38
CA ILE A 43 -1.03 -21.44 -10.11
C ILE A 43 -0.40 -21.41 -8.71
N SER A 44 -0.46 -22.53 -8.00
CA SER A 44 0.28 -22.69 -6.74
C SER A 44 1.75 -22.98 -7.01
N GLN A 45 2.63 -22.50 -6.14
CA GLN A 45 4.04 -22.85 -6.09
C GLN A 45 4.41 -23.38 -4.71
N THR A 46 5.53 -24.08 -4.60
CA THR A 46 6.04 -24.54 -3.30
C THR A 46 6.60 -23.37 -2.51
N GLN A 47 6.36 -23.36 -1.19
CA GLN A 47 6.77 -22.29 -0.27
C GLN A 47 8.30 -22.10 -0.17
N GLY A 48 9.07 -23.18 -0.29
CA GLY A 48 10.51 -23.17 -0.07
C GLY A 48 10.91 -23.10 1.42
N PRO A 49 12.21 -23.12 1.73
CA PRO A 49 12.72 -23.34 3.09
C PRO A 49 12.85 -22.07 3.94
N PHE A 50 12.56 -20.89 3.39
CA PHE A 50 12.85 -19.59 4.03
C PHE A 50 11.62 -18.84 4.52
N TRP A 51 10.46 -19.47 4.50
CA TRP A 51 9.29 -18.91 5.18
C TRP A 51 9.43 -19.08 6.70
N VAL A 52 9.06 -18.03 7.43
CA VAL A 52 9.02 -18.01 8.88
C VAL A 52 7.79 -17.21 9.29
N ASP A 53 7.00 -17.76 10.21
CA ASP A 53 5.77 -17.14 10.72
C ASP A 53 6.07 -16.07 11.79
N GLU A 54 6.55 -14.92 11.34
CA GLU A 54 6.92 -13.80 12.21
C GLU A 54 5.72 -12.90 12.62
N LEU A 55 4.57 -13.06 11.96
CA LEU A 55 3.33 -12.30 12.22
C LEU A 55 3.56 -10.77 12.25
N LEU A 56 4.33 -10.23 11.29
CA LEU A 56 4.63 -8.80 11.20
C LEU A 56 3.60 -8.04 10.34
N ASN A 57 2.61 -7.40 10.97
CA ASN A 57 1.65 -6.55 10.26
C ASN A 57 2.26 -5.20 9.89
N ARG A 58 2.77 -5.07 8.66
CA ARG A 58 3.36 -3.83 8.14
C ARG A 58 3.42 -3.82 6.62
N SER A 59 3.24 -2.64 6.03
CA SER A 59 3.34 -2.45 4.58
C SER A 59 4.76 -2.14 4.10
N ASP A 60 5.57 -1.45 4.90
CA ASP A 60 7.00 -1.27 4.65
C ASP A 60 7.82 -2.34 5.38
N ILE A 61 8.28 -3.33 4.61
CA ILE A 61 9.05 -4.45 5.13
C ILE A 61 10.57 -4.20 5.08
N ARG A 62 11.05 -3.06 4.57
CA ARG A 62 12.49 -2.83 4.34
C ARG A 62 13.30 -2.74 5.62
N SER A 63 12.67 -2.27 6.69
CA SER A 63 13.32 -2.09 7.98
C SER A 63 13.27 -3.37 8.81
N ASP A 64 14.29 -3.58 9.63
CA ASP A 64 14.21 -4.48 10.77
C ASP A 64 13.50 -3.74 11.93
N PRO A 65 12.38 -4.25 12.45
CA PRO A 65 11.63 -3.59 13.51
C PRO A 65 12.37 -3.56 14.86
N SER A 66 13.34 -4.46 15.07
CA SER A 66 14.11 -4.54 16.31
C SER A 66 15.27 -3.55 16.33
N THR A 67 15.81 -3.18 15.16
CA THR A 67 17.00 -2.32 15.05
C THR A 67 16.78 -1.02 14.28
N SER A 68 15.66 -0.90 13.58
CA SER A 68 15.37 0.17 12.60
C SER A 68 16.36 0.26 11.43
N ALA A 69 17.27 -0.71 11.28
CA ALA A 69 18.15 -0.80 10.12
C ALA A 69 17.33 -1.09 8.86
N ILE A 70 17.69 -0.48 7.73
CA ILE A 70 16.97 -0.62 6.45
C ILE A 70 17.85 -1.38 5.47
N GLU A 71 17.33 -2.45 4.88
CA GLU A 71 18.02 -3.19 3.84
C GLU A 71 18.19 -2.33 2.57
N ALA A 72 19.41 -2.32 2.03
CA ALA A 72 19.72 -1.60 0.81
C ALA A 72 19.13 -2.30 -0.42
N GLY A 73 18.66 -1.52 -1.39
CA GLY A 73 18.10 -2.03 -2.64
C GLY A 73 17.32 -0.98 -3.42
N LEU A 74 16.79 -1.37 -4.59
CA LEU A 74 15.86 -0.53 -5.35
C LEU A 74 14.46 -0.63 -4.74
N PRO A 75 13.82 0.47 -4.33
CA PRO A 75 12.47 0.41 -3.75
C PRO A 75 11.43 -0.09 -4.77
N LEU A 76 10.65 -1.10 -4.37
CA LEU A 76 9.47 -1.58 -5.08
C LEU A 76 8.22 -1.25 -4.26
N ARG A 77 7.23 -0.62 -4.92
CA ARG A 77 5.86 -0.56 -4.39
C ARG A 77 5.07 -1.69 -5.00
N LEU A 78 4.78 -2.71 -4.19
CA LEU A 78 4.02 -3.88 -4.58
C LEU A 78 2.57 -3.73 -4.12
N MET A 79 1.63 -3.91 -5.04
CA MET A 79 0.20 -3.98 -4.75
C MET A 79 -0.30 -5.34 -5.23
N ILE A 80 -0.92 -6.10 -4.34
CA ILE A 80 -1.50 -7.41 -4.63
C ILE A 80 -3.01 -7.27 -4.44
N ASN A 81 -3.76 -7.50 -5.52
CA ASN A 81 -5.21 -7.62 -5.44
C ASN A 81 -5.54 -9.10 -5.34
N VAL A 82 -6.33 -9.47 -4.33
CA VAL A 82 -6.77 -10.85 -4.14
C VAL A 82 -8.24 -10.94 -4.49
N ALA A 83 -8.60 -11.95 -5.28
CA ALA A 83 -9.96 -12.25 -5.65
C ALA A 83 -10.19 -13.76 -5.61
N GLU A 84 -11.41 -14.15 -5.28
CA GLU A 84 -11.90 -15.51 -5.36
C GLU A 84 -12.67 -15.74 -6.66
N LEU A 85 -12.54 -16.94 -7.22
CA LEU A 85 -13.36 -17.35 -8.35
C LEU A 85 -14.69 -17.92 -7.81
N GLN A 86 -15.77 -17.13 -7.95
CA GLN A 86 -17.13 -17.50 -7.56
C GLN A 86 -18.03 -17.49 -8.79
N ASP A 87 -18.65 -18.63 -9.13
CA ASP A 87 -19.54 -18.78 -10.29
C ASP A 87 -18.97 -18.25 -11.62
N GLY A 88 -17.66 -18.43 -11.82
CA GLY A 88 -16.96 -17.97 -13.03
C GLY A 88 -16.63 -16.46 -13.02
N GLN A 89 -16.81 -15.77 -11.90
CA GLN A 89 -16.52 -14.35 -11.71
C GLN A 89 -15.42 -14.16 -10.65
N CYS A 90 -14.57 -13.15 -10.83
CA CYS A 90 -13.58 -12.74 -9.84
C CYS A 90 -14.24 -11.78 -8.84
N VAL A 91 -14.42 -12.24 -7.60
CA VAL A 91 -14.97 -11.45 -6.49
C VAL A 91 -13.81 -11.04 -5.57
N PRO A 92 -13.60 -9.74 -5.28
CA PRO A 92 -12.55 -9.31 -4.35
C PRO A 92 -12.64 -10.05 -3.01
N ALA A 93 -11.49 -10.53 -2.52
CA ALA A 93 -11.39 -11.27 -1.27
C ALA A 93 -11.00 -10.32 -0.14
N ALA A 94 -11.94 -9.95 0.72
CA ALA A 94 -11.68 -9.15 1.91
C ALA A 94 -11.12 -10.02 3.06
N ASP A 95 -10.50 -9.38 4.05
CA ASP A 95 -10.01 -10.04 5.28
C ASP A 95 -9.01 -11.19 5.04
N THR A 96 -8.36 -11.21 3.86
CA THR A 96 -7.41 -12.25 3.46
C THR A 96 -5.99 -11.83 3.79
N TRP A 97 -5.23 -12.71 4.44
CA TRP A 97 -3.85 -12.46 4.81
C TRP A 97 -2.92 -12.69 3.61
N VAL A 98 -2.12 -11.68 3.28
CA VAL A 98 -1.07 -11.75 2.26
C VAL A 98 0.26 -11.54 2.96
N ASP A 99 0.96 -12.64 3.21
CA ASP A 99 2.30 -12.66 3.83
C ASP A 99 3.39 -12.75 2.75
N ILE A 100 4.36 -11.86 2.83
CA ILE A 100 5.48 -11.77 1.88
C ILE A 100 6.82 -11.81 2.61
N TRP A 101 7.75 -12.55 2.01
CA TRP A 101 9.15 -12.61 2.42
C TRP A 101 10.03 -12.68 1.19
N HIS A 102 11.20 -12.04 1.23
CA HIS A 102 12.17 -12.15 0.15
C HIS A 102 13.60 -11.92 0.65
N CYS A 103 14.59 -12.28 -0.18
CA CYS A 103 15.99 -12.01 0.12
C CYS A 103 16.37 -10.54 -0.10
N ASN A 104 17.39 -10.07 0.61
CA ASN A 104 18.01 -8.79 0.31
C ASN A 104 18.79 -8.81 -1.02
N ALA A 105 19.38 -7.67 -1.39
CA ALA A 105 20.11 -7.52 -2.66
C ALA A 105 21.31 -8.47 -2.82
N LEU A 106 21.80 -9.09 -1.74
CA LEU A 106 22.88 -10.09 -1.76
C LEU A 106 22.37 -11.53 -1.79
N GLY A 107 21.05 -11.74 -1.82
CA GLY A 107 20.45 -13.07 -1.81
C GLY A 107 20.26 -13.68 -0.42
N ALA A 108 20.49 -12.93 0.66
CA ALA A 108 20.29 -13.41 2.03
C ALA A 108 18.85 -13.22 2.51
N TYR A 109 18.32 -14.18 3.26
CA TYR A 109 17.03 -14.17 3.94
C TYR A 109 17.23 -13.92 5.45
N SER A 110 16.30 -13.18 6.04
CA SER A 110 16.26 -12.88 7.49
C SER A 110 15.72 -14.08 8.29
N ASP A 111 15.95 -14.11 9.60
CA ASP A 111 15.54 -15.15 10.54
C ASP A 111 15.84 -16.61 10.17
N VAL A 112 16.81 -16.84 9.30
CA VAL A 112 17.21 -18.18 8.87
C VAL A 112 18.73 -18.30 8.80
N SER A 113 19.21 -19.54 8.82
CA SER A 113 20.62 -19.88 8.63
C SER A 113 20.73 -21.22 7.89
N GLY A 114 21.83 -21.41 7.15
CA GLY A 114 22.04 -22.63 6.37
C GLY A 114 21.57 -22.52 4.91
N GLN A 115 21.73 -23.58 4.11
CA GLN A 115 21.32 -23.62 2.70
C GLN A 115 21.93 -22.51 1.83
N GLY A 116 23.16 -22.08 2.17
CA GLY A 116 23.84 -20.95 1.51
C GLY A 116 23.47 -19.58 2.08
N ASN A 117 22.55 -19.50 3.05
CA ASN A 117 22.23 -18.28 3.78
C ASN A 117 23.24 -18.03 4.91
N PRO A 118 23.69 -16.78 5.14
CA PRO A 118 24.41 -16.41 6.35
C PRO A 118 23.55 -16.63 7.61
N ASN A 119 24.17 -16.55 8.79
CA ASN A 119 23.43 -16.63 10.04
C ASN A 119 22.71 -15.30 10.33
N ASN A 120 21.42 -15.24 9.98
CA ASN A 120 20.56 -14.08 10.17
C ASN A 120 19.43 -14.33 11.18
N ILE A 121 19.56 -15.36 12.03
CA ILE A 121 18.57 -15.68 13.06
C ILE A 121 18.30 -14.45 13.94
N GLY A 122 17.02 -14.17 14.19
CA GLY A 122 16.53 -13.02 14.96
C GLY A 122 16.40 -11.71 14.19
N GLN A 123 16.92 -11.63 12.96
CA GLN A 123 16.70 -10.48 12.09
C GLN A 123 15.34 -10.59 11.40
N LYS A 124 14.65 -9.47 11.22
CA LYS A 124 13.24 -9.43 10.80
C LYS A 124 12.98 -8.52 9.61
N TRP A 125 14.00 -8.02 8.92
CA TRP A 125 13.83 -7.24 7.68
C TRP A 125 13.24 -8.08 6.53
N LEU A 126 12.66 -7.40 5.54
CA LEU A 126 12.08 -7.94 4.30
C LEU A 126 11.06 -9.08 4.48
N ARG A 127 10.29 -8.99 5.58
CA ARG A 127 9.18 -9.88 5.93
C ARG A 127 7.97 -9.07 6.40
N GLY A 128 6.77 -9.49 6.05
CA GLY A 128 5.56 -8.93 6.64
C GLY A 128 4.31 -9.28 5.88
N TYR A 129 3.18 -9.07 6.54
CA TYR A 129 1.88 -9.33 5.97
C TYR A 129 1.00 -8.08 6.01
N GLN A 130 0.01 -8.07 5.12
CA GLN A 130 -1.14 -7.18 5.17
C GLN A 130 -2.43 -8.01 5.05
N VAL A 131 -3.54 -7.41 5.46
CA VAL A 131 -4.87 -7.97 5.29
C VAL A 131 -5.57 -7.17 4.20
N THR A 132 -6.18 -7.85 3.24
CA THR A 132 -6.89 -7.20 2.13
C THR A 132 -8.11 -6.41 2.62
N ASP A 133 -8.40 -5.31 1.93
CA ASP A 133 -9.61 -4.52 2.11
C ASP A 133 -10.78 -5.06 1.26
N ALA A 134 -11.93 -4.38 1.34
CA ALA A 134 -13.16 -4.71 0.63
C ALA A 134 -13.39 -3.83 -0.61
#